data_AF-A0A7S1BZH0-F1
#
_entry.id   AF-A0A7S1BZH0-F1
#
_cell.length_a   1.000
_cell.length_b   1.000
_cell.length_c   1.000
_cell.angle_alpha   90.00
_cell.angle_beta   90.00
_cell.angle_gamma   90.00
#
_symmetry.space_group_name_H-M   'P 1'
#
loop_
_entity.id
_entity.type
_entity.pdbx_description
1 polymer ?
#
loop_
_entity_poly.entity_id
_entity_poly.type
_entity_poly.pdbx_seq_one_letter_code
_entity_poly.pdbx_strand_id
1 'polypeptide(L)'
;MKKFCVLSLLALLHARSSDASGHAGEEPCACVAEEQGFSIDCSDTATMLASLNELKTRSCATDCSSAECVKHYFIVQSHHDYCPEENIPQEVEDGFHDYDETCMHCKIKRLFTPGAPSCPAAVCTDGSGNQAYATLLDKGCVADCSSDECRDLFFTLRSVHDNCPHDALSRAAEEGLHDLEVPCADQICNQAAGADSQLVCDAHGHGDGPFEWAGVFAVDDASHTWSMQKVDGAYADPSMRLVFFSTATPNEDALHALEEAGGALIEGDCAVVADGGTIGPITATGACFDLQVGAGDDSSYGIDTSGLAGIVVFAQHVPIEFERDRHYFYDSSSVDIEPVAEEGGGGHGHGHGHDDHEEPDDHDSHDKEDDHDHDSHDGHDHDSHDEEEVDPKGATSSAAIVTASAAAAVLLGSTLMMV
;
A
#
# COMPACT_ATOMS: atom_id res chain seq x y z
N MET A 1 20.47 60.55 9.85
CA MET A 1 20.11 59.79 11.08
C MET A 1 18.64 59.41 11.00
N LYS A 2 18.36 58.11 10.87
CA LYS A 2 17.06 57.39 11.08
C LYS A 2 17.34 55.94 10.64
N LYS A 3 17.99 55.14 11.50
CA LYS A 3 17.44 54.14 12.43
C LYS A 3 16.63 53.03 11.72
N PHE A 4 17.28 51.87 11.68
CA PHE A 4 16.78 50.52 11.41
C PHE A 4 15.55 50.17 12.25
N CYS A 5 14.63 49.38 11.69
CA CYS A 5 13.81 48.44 12.43
C CYS A 5 13.55 47.22 11.55
N VAL A 6 14.30 46.14 11.79
CA VAL A 6 14.02 44.81 11.25
C VAL A 6 13.01 44.17 12.21
N LEU A 7 11.83 43.82 11.69
CA LEU A 7 10.83 43.07 12.44
C LEU A 7 11.05 41.59 12.11
N SER A 8 11.58 40.83 13.06
CA SER A 8 11.59 39.37 13.02
C SER A 8 10.16 38.85 13.05
N LEU A 9 9.75 38.11 12.02
CA LEU A 9 8.62 37.19 12.11
C LEU A 9 9.12 35.92 12.80
N LEU A 10 8.69 35.70 14.03
CA LEU A 10 8.72 34.39 14.67
C LEU A 10 7.58 33.56 14.06
N ALA A 11 7.89 32.53 13.29
CA ALA A 11 6.92 31.51 12.93
C ALA A 11 6.79 30.56 14.13
N LEU A 12 5.62 30.56 14.79
CA LEU A 12 5.25 29.50 15.72
C LEU A 12 4.84 28.28 14.88
N LEU A 13 5.73 27.30 14.76
CA LEU A 13 5.33 25.93 14.44
C LEU A 13 4.53 25.40 15.64
N HIS A 14 3.22 25.20 15.44
CA HIS A 14 2.44 24.36 16.34
C HIS A 14 2.66 22.92 15.89
N ALA A 15 3.38 22.14 16.70
CA ALA A 15 3.32 20.69 16.60
C ALA A 15 1.87 20.28 16.92
N ARG A 16 1.15 19.77 15.93
CA ARG A 16 -0.05 18.97 16.19
C ARG A 16 0.44 17.65 16.76
N SER A 17 0.06 17.38 17.99
CA SER A 17 0.16 16.05 18.58
C SER A 17 -0.85 15.15 17.86
N SER A 18 -0.38 14.20 17.07
CA SER A 18 -1.17 13.10 16.56
C SER A 18 -1.46 12.17 17.74
N ASP A 19 -2.72 12.15 18.18
CA ASP A 19 -3.20 11.16 19.14
C ASP A 19 -3.12 9.78 18.50
N ALA A 20 -2.26 8.93 19.05
CA ALA A 20 -2.22 7.52 18.79
C ALA A 20 -3.47 6.86 19.37
N SER A 21 -4.41 6.43 18.53
CA SER A 21 -5.30 5.31 18.83
C SER A 21 -6.12 4.90 17.61
N GLY A 22 -5.92 3.67 17.14
CA GLY A 22 -6.91 2.91 16.37
C GLY A 22 -6.57 2.73 14.89
N HIS A 23 -6.42 1.47 14.49
CA HIS A 23 -6.25 0.98 13.12
C HIS A 23 -7.32 1.55 12.15
N ALA A 24 -7.05 2.71 11.58
CA ALA A 24 -7.68 3.26 10.39
C ALA A 24 -6.59 3.33 9.31
N GLY A 25 -6.92 2.91 8.08
CA GLY A 25 -5.97 2.44 7.06
C GLY A 25 -4.65 3.20 6.94
N GLU A 26 -3.55 2.47 6.80
CA GLU A 26 -2.20 3.08 6.78
C GLU A 26 -2.06 4.13 5.66
N GLU A 27 -1.42 5.24 5.98
CA GLU A 27 -1.20 6.40 5.12
C GLU A 27 -0.25 6.08 3.93
N PRO A 28 -0.45 6.67 2.72
CA PRO A 28 0.48 6.52 1.62
C PRO A 28 1.89 7.03 1.96
N CYS A 29 2.94 6.27 1.60
CA CYS A 29 4.32 6.64 1.93
C CYS A 29 4.76 7.99 1.34
N ALA A 30 4.22 8.41 0.20
CA ALA A 30 4.53 9.73 -0.33
C ALA A 30 4.03 10.87 0.57
N CYS A 31 2.90 10.71 1.24
CA CYS A 31 2.38 11.71 2.18
C CYS A 31 3.17 11.76 3.47
N VAL A 32 3.53 10.58 4.00
CA VAL A 32 4.47 10.48 5.11
C VAL A 32 5.82 11.12 4.75
N ALA A 33 6.33 10.90 3.54
CA ALA A 33 7.58 11.49 3.07
C ALA A 33 7.51 13.02 3.01
N GLU A 34 6.41 13.57 2.50
CA GLU A 34 6.17 15.01 2.48
C GLU A 34 6.07 15.60 3.89
N GLU A 35 5.26 15.01 4.78
CA GLU A 35 5.06 15.47 6.16
C GLU A 35 6.38 15.46 6.96
N GLN A 36 7.13 14.36 6.85
CA GLN A 36 8.40 14.16 7.56
C GLN A 36 9.58 14.87 6.87
N GLY A 37 9.36 15.42 5.67
CA GLY A 37 10.37 16.16 4.90
C GLY A 37 11.54 15.30 4.42
N PHE A 38 11.24 14.16 3.79
CA PHE A 38 12.20 13.36 3.03
C PHE A 38 11.66 13.03 1.63
N SER A 39 12.50 12.47 0.76
CA SER A 39 12.10 12.03 -0.58
C SER A 39 12.41 10.55 -0.75
N ILE A 40 11.56 9.85 -1.49
CA ILE A 40 11.80 8.46 -1.90
C ILE A 40 12.59 8.51 -3.22
N ASP A 41 13.91 8.33 -3.14
CA ASP A 41 14.84 8.36 -4.27
C ASP A 41 15.68 7.08 -4.27
N CYS A 42 15.38 6.16 -5.19
CA CYS A 42 16.07 4.88 -5.32
C CYS A 42 17.56 5.01 -5.66
N SER A 43 18.06 6.20 -5.98
CA SER A 43 19.50 6.44 -6.16
C SER A 43 20.22 6.87 -4.87
N ASP A 44 19.50 7.26 -3.82
CA ASP A 44 20.08 7.74 -2.55
C ASP A 44 20.28 6.62 -1.52
N THR A 45 21.12 5.66 -1.89
CA THR A 45 21.49 4.54 -1.01
C THR A 45 22.21 4.98 0.27
N ALA A 46 22.83 6.16 0.25
CA ALA A 46 23.51 6.71 1.42
C ALA A 46 22.53 7.10 2.54
N THR A 47 21.38 7.68 2.18
CA THR A 47 20.32 8.04 3.12
C THR A 47 19.65 6.80 3.72
N MET A 48 19.45 5.75 2.92
CA MET A 48 18.92 4.46 3.42
C MET A 48 19.85 3.86 4.49
N LEU A 49 21.14 3.72 4.19
CA LEU A 49 22.14 3.18 5.13
C LEU A 49 22.30 4.02 6.39
N ALA A 50 22.33 5.35 6.24
CA ALA A 50 22.40 6.25 7.38
C ALA A 50 21.18 6.12 8.30
N SER A 51 19.99 5.98 7.72
CA SER A 51 18.75 5.81 8.48
C SER A 51 18.69 4.48 9.21
N LEU A 52 19.09 3.38 8.57
CA LEU A 52 19.22 2.09 9.24
C LEU A 52 20.22 2.14 10.41
N ASN A 53 21.36 2.83 10.24
CA ASN A 53 22.32 2.99 11.33
C ASN A 53 21.76 3.81 12.51
N GLU A 54 20.94 4.83 12.24
CA GLU A 54 20.25 5.59 13.29
C GLU A 54 19.23 4.73 14.04
N LEU A 55 18.44 3.91 13.33
CA LEU A 55 17.52 2.94 13.93
C LEU A 55 18.25 1.99 14.90
N LYS A 56 19.37 1.41 14.45
CA LYS A 56 20.21 0.52 15.26
C LYS A 56 20.79 1.24 16.48
N THR A 57 21.35 2.43 16.28
CA THR A 57 22.01 3.23 17.34
C THR A 57 21.04 3.62 18.45
N ARG A 58 19.76 3.81 18.11
CA ARG A 58 18.70 4.25 19.04
C ARG A 58 17.88 3.11 19.60
N SER A 59 18.17 1.87 19.21
CA SER A 59 17.44 0.67 19.62
C SER A 59 15.94 0.73 19.28
N CYS A 60 15.61 1.29 18.12
CA CYS A 60 14.22 1.51 17.69
C CYS A 60 13.41 0.21 17.50
N ALA A 61 14.08 -0.94 17.38
CA ALA A 61 13.45 -2.27 17.33
C ALA A 61 12.77 -2.66 18.66
N THR A 62 13.05 -1.94 19.75
CA THR A 62 12.39 -2.18 21.06
C THR A 62 11.30 -1.17 21.37
N ASP A 63 11.44 0.05 20.86
CA ASP A 63 10.48 1.14 21.00
C ASP A 63 10.67 2.13 19.83
N CYS A 64 9.69 2.16 18.94
CA CYS A 64 9.70 3.00 17.75
C CYS A 64 8.86 4.28 17.92
N SER A 65 8.44 4.62 19.14
CA SER A 65 7.55 5.77 19.39
C SER A 65 8.21 7.14 19.23
N SER A 66 9.55 7.21 19.19
CA SER A 66 10.25 8.48 19.03
C SER A 66 10.16 8.98 17.58
N ALA A 67 9.97 10.30 17.40
CA ALA A 67 9.89 10.91 16.06
C ALA A 67 11.10 10.59 15.16
N GLU A 68 12.27 10.38 15.77
CA GLU A 68 13.49 10.00 15.05
C GLU A 68 13.43 8.55 14.57
N CYS A 69 12.96 7.63 15.42
CA CYS A 69 12.75 6.23 15.03
C CYS A 69 11.71 6.13 13.92
N VAL A 70 10.55 6.79 14.09
CA VAL A 70 9.48 6.84 13.10
C VAL A 70 10.00 7.33 11.75
N LYS A 71 10.68 8.47 11.71
CA LYS A 71 11.21 9.03 10.47
C LYS A 71 12.23 8.13 9.79
N HIS A 72 13.20 7.60 10.54
CA HIS A 72 14.23 6.73 9.95
C HIS A 72 13.67 5.39 9.50
N TYR A 73 12.65 4.86 10.17
CA TYR A 73 11.95 3.65 9.73
C TYR A 73 11.21 3.91 8.42
N PHE A 74 10.44 4.99 8.32
CA PHE A 74 9.76 5.32 7.06
C PHE A 74 10.70 5.52 5.89
N ILE A 75 11.89 6.13 6.11
CA ILE A 75 12.90 6.21 5.05
C ILE A 75 13.32 4.81 4.61
N VAL A 76 13.57 3.88 5.53
CA VAL A 76 14.00 2.53 5.16
C VAL A 76 12.86 1.75 4.49
N GLN A 77 11.72 1.66 5.14
CA GLN A 77 10.56 0.88 4.70
C GLN A 77 10.02 1.37 3.36
N SER A 78 9.87 2.69 3.14
CA SER A 78 9.34 3.19 1.86
C SER A 78 10.27 2.91 0.68
N HIS A 79 11.58 2.86 0.90
CA HIS A 79 12.55 2.56 -0.16
C HIS A 79 12.63 1.05 -0.41
N HIS A 80 12.58 0.25 0.64
CA HIS A 80 12.50 -1.21 0.53
C HIS A 80 11.27 -1.64 -0.28
N ASP A 81 10.10 -1.11 0.05
CA ASP A 81 8.84 -1.53 -0.57
C ASP A 81 8.67 -0.99 -2.01
N TYR A 82 9.31 0.14 -2.34
CA TYR A 82 9.16 0.80 -3.64
C TYR A 82 10.29 0.50 -4.64
N CYS A 83 11.54 0.54 -4.21
CA CYS A 83 12.67 0.58 -5.14
C CYS A 83 12.95 -0.78 -5.79
N PRO A 84 13.55 -0.79 -7.00
CA PRO A 84 14.15 -2.00 -7.54
C PRO A 84 15.22 -2.55 -6.60
N GLU A 85 15.37 -3.87 -6.50
CA GLU A 85 16.34 -4.50 -5.58
C GLU A 85 17.78 -4.05 -5.87
N GLU A 86 18.14 -3.87 -7.15
CA GLU A 86 19.49 -3.43 -7.50
C GLU A 86 19.86 -2.04 -6.96
N ASN A 87 18.85 -1.30 -6.48
CA ASN A 87 18.92 0.04 -5.94
C ASN A 87 18.82 0.10 -4.42
N ILE A 88 18.65 -1.03 -3.74
CA ILE A 88 18.54 -1.11 -2.28
C ILE A 88 19.79 -1.83 -1.75
N PRO A 89 20.53 -1.24 -0.80
CA PRO A 89 21.67 -1.94 -0.20
C PRO A 89 21.21 -3.18 0.56
N GLN A 90 21.92 -4.31 0.39
CA GLN A 90 21.59 -5.57 1.08
C GLN A 90 21.45 -5.42 2.61
N GLU A 91 22.26 -4.56 3.25
CA GLU A 91 22.13 -4.31 4.69
C GLU A 91 20.77 -3.72 5.08
N VAL A 92 20.12 -3.00 4.16
CA VAL A 92 18.81 -2.37 4.32
C VAL A 92 17.70 -3.39 4.09
N GLU A 93 17.79 -4.19 3.03
CA GLU A 93 16.91 -5.35 2.75
C GLU A 93 16.83 -6.28 3.98
N ASP A 94 17.96 -6.84 4.40
CA ASP A 94 17.98 -7.81 5.50
C ASP A 94 17.68 -7.15 6.87
N GLY A 95 18.01 -5.87 7.01
CA GLY A 95 18.07 -5.20 8.31
C GLY A 95 16.78 -4.54 8.76
N PHE A 96 15.81 -4.28 7.88
CA PHE A 96 14.60 -3.55 8.25
C PHE A 96 13.54 -4.43 8.92
N HIS A 97 13.53 -5.73 8.63
CA HIS A 97 12.59 -6.68 9.24
C HIS A 97 12.71 -6.80 10.77
N ASP A 98 13.81 -6.32 11.35
CA ASP A 98 13.96 -6.17 12.81
C ASP A 98 12.94 -5.21 13.44
N TYR A 99 12.26 -4.38 12.64
CA TYR A 99 11.42 -3.29 13.12
C TYR A 99 9.93 -3.49 12.84
N ASP A 100 9.53 -4.51 12.07
CA ASP A 100 8.16 -4.67 11.53
C ASP A 100 7.08 -4.91 12.60
N GLU A 101 7.44 -5.52 13.73
CA GLU A 101 6.51 -5.73 14.85
C GLU A 101 6.33 -4.48 15.74
N THR A 102 7.25 -3.51 15.63
CA THR A 102 7.35 -2.39 16.58
C THR A 102 7.06 -1.03 15.94
N CYS A 103 7.47 -0.83 14.69
CA CYS A 103 7.27 0.41 13.96
C CYS A 103 5.98 0.37 13.13
N MET A 104 5.37 1.53 12.94
CA MET A 104 4.22 1.70 12.04
C MET A 104 4.72 1.85 10.60
N HIS A 105 4.04 1.22 9.65
CA HIS A 105 4.36 1.28 8.22
C HIS A 105 3.42 2.25 7.47
N CYS A 106 3.84 2.62 6.26
CA CYS A 106 3.04 3.37 5.30
C CYS A 106 2.84 2.52 4.04
N LYS A 107 1.86 2.87 3.19
CA LYS A 107 1.56 2.07 1.98
C LYS A 107 2.33 2.58 0.78
N ILE A 108 3.05 1.68 0.13
CA ILE A 108 3.60 1.87 -1.21
C ILE A 108 3.83 0.50 -1.86
N LYS A 109 3.64 0.41 -3.17
CA LYS A 109 3.89 -0.79 -3.97
C LYS A 109 5.20 -0.63 -4.73
N ARG A 110 5.82 -1.75 -5.08
CA ARG A 110 7.04 -1.79 -5.91
C ARG A 110 6.90 -0.98 -7.20
N LEU A 111 7.99 -0.35 -7.61
CA LEU A 111 8.09 0.44 -8.83
C LEU A 111 7.65 -0.38 -10.06
N PHE A 112 6.68 0.16 -10.79
CA PHE A 112 6.15 -0.48 -12.00
C PHE A 112 7.22 -0.69 -13.07
N THR A 113 7.31 -1.91 -13.60
CA THR A 113 8.22 -2.28 -14.68
C THR A 113 7.47 -2.46 -16.01
N PRO A 114 7.67 -1.58 -17.01
CA PRO A 114 6.99 -1.68 -18.30
C PRO A 114 7.23 -3.01 -19.01
N GLY A 115 6.15 -3.71 -19.33
CA GLY A 115 6.18 -4.98 -20.07
C GLY A 115 6.33 -6.23 -19.21
N ALA A 116 6.51 -6.11 -17.89
CA ALA A 116 6.44 -7.23 -16.97
C ALA A 116 4.96 -7.71 -16.81
N PRO A 117 4.73 -9.03 -16.66
CA PRO A 117 3.40 -9.60 -16.41
C PRO A 117 2.83 -9.16 -15.06
N SER A 118 1.53 -9.37 -14.83
CA SER A 118 0.94 -9.16 -13.50
C SER A 118 1.37 -10.25 -12.52
N CYS A 119 1.65 -9.85 -11.27
CA CYS A 119 1.91 -10.80 -10.18
C CYS A 119 0.65 -11.62 -9.87
N PRO A 120 0.79 -12.86 -9.36
CA PRO A 120 -0.34 -13.61 -8.85
C PRO A 120 -0.95 -12.89 -7.64
N ALA A 121 -2.26 -13.00 -7.46
CA ALA A 121 -2.92 -12.47 -6.27
C ALA A 121 -2.40 -13.17 -5.01
N ALA A 122 -2.02 -12.38 -4.01
CA ALA A 122 -1.55 -12.90 -2.73
C ALA A 122 -2.69 -13.53 -1.94
N VAL A 123 -2.40 -14.61 -1.22
CA VAL A 123 -3.30 -15.21 -0.23
C VAL A 123 -2.57 -15.25 1.10
N CYS A 124 -2.96 -14.38 2.02
CA CYS A 124 -2.18 -14.11 3.24
C CYS A 124 -2.33 -15.18 4.33
N THR A 125 -3.28 -16.10 4.19
CA THR A 125 -3.70 -16.98 5.30
C THR A 125 -3.52 -18.47 5.01
N ASP A 126 -3.12 -18.86 3.80
CA ASP A 126 -3.01 -20.27 3.39
C ASP A 126 -1.59 -20.84 3.53
N GLY A 127 -0.62 -20.01 3.93
CA GLY A 127 0.79 -20.39 4.06
C GLY A 127 1.52 -20.61 2.74
N SER A 128 0.93 -20.22 1.60
CA SER A 128 1.49 -20.40 0.26
C SER A 128 2.86 -19.75 0.11
N GLY A 129 3.08 -18.55 0.67
CA GLY A 129 4.37 -17.87 0.64
C GLY A 129 5.48 -18.68 1.33
N ASN A 130 5.27 -19.11 2.57
CA ASN A 130 6.22 -19.96 3.30
C ASN A 130 6.47 -21.30 2.59
N GLN A 131 5.44 -21.89 1.98
CA GLN A 131 5.59 -23.11 1.19
C GLN A 131 6.41 -22.87 -0.09
N ALA A 132 6.21 -21.73 -0.75
CA ALA A 132 6.95 -21.33 -1.93
C ALA A 132 8.43 -21.15 -1.60
N TYR A 133 8.76 -20.44 -0.51
CA TYR A 133 10.12 -20.29 0.00
C TYR A 133 10.80 -21.65 0.25
N ALA A 134 10.17 -22.54 1.01
CA ALA A 134 10.72 -23.86 1.28
C ALA A 134 10.99 -24.67 -0.01
N THR A 135 10.12 -24.53 -1.02
CA THR A 135 10.27 -25.21 -2.31
C THR A 135 11.37 -24.59 -3.16
N LEU A 136 11.55 -23.26 -3.14
CA LEU A 136 12.65 -22.56 -3.82
C LEU A 136 14.01 -23.09 -3.31
N LEU A 137 14.14 -23.30 -2.00
CA LEU A 137 15.35 -23.86 -1.40
C LEU A 137 15.58 -25.32 -1.83
N ASP A 138 14.56 -26.18 -1.75
CA ASP A 138 14.65 -27.60 -2.14
C ASP A 138 15.08 -27.78 -3.61
N LYS A 139 14.61 -26.88 -4.48
CA LYS A 139 14.91 -26.88 -5.92
C LYS A 139 16.24 -26.24 -6.27
N GLY A 140 16.92 -25.59 -5.31
CA GLY A 140 18.17 -24.88 -5.55
C GLY A 140 18.00 -23.61 -6.37
N CYS A 141 16.83 -22.96 -6.31
CA CYS A 141 16.55 -21.73 -7.06
C CYS A 141 17.44 -20.55 -6.63
N VAL A 142 17.99 -20.59 -5.41
CA VAL A 142 19.01 -19.63 -4.93
C VAL A 142 20.28 -19.64 -5.80
N ALA A 143 20.60 -20.76 -6.45
CA ALA A 143 21.74 -20.86 -7.36
C ALA A 143 21.39 -20.53 -8.81
N ASP A 144 20.15 -20.84 -9.24
CA ASP A 144 19.66 -20.63 -10.60
C ASP A 144 18.13 -20.52 -10.61
N CYS A 145 17.62 -19.31 -10.85
CA CYS A 145 16.19 -19.02 -10.91
C CYS A 145 15.66 -18.88 -12.36
N SER A 146 16.35 -19.47 -13.34
CA SER A 146 15.97 -19.36 -14.76
C SER A 146 14.77 -20.24 -15.16
N SER A 147 14.36 -21.18 -14.31
CA SER A 147 13.26 -22.08 -14.62
C SER A 147 11.89 -21.45 -14.38
N ASP A 148 10.90 -21.82 -15.19
CA ASP A 148 9.50 -21.42 -15.00
C ASP A 148 8.98 -21.78 -13.60
N GLU A 149 9.39 -22.93 -13.06
CA GLU A 149 9.01 -23.37 -11.71
C GLU A 149 9.59 -22.44 -10.63
N CYS A 150 10.88 -22.07 -10.72
CA CYS A 150 11.49 -21.12 -9.78
C CYS A 150 10.85 -19.73 -9.90
N ARG A 151 10.57 -19.26 -11.12
CA ARG A 151 9.85 -17.99 -11.33
C ARG A 151 8.49 -17.99 -10.65
N ASP A 152 7.67 -19.00 -10.91
CA ASP A 152 6.28 -19.02 -10.42
C ASP A 152 6.22 -19.12 -8.88
N LEU A 153 7.17 -19.86 -8.28
CA LEU A 153 7.35 -19.90 -6.82
C LEU A 153 7.83 -18.55 -6.27
N PHE A 154 8.81 -17.91 -6.92
CA PHE A 154 9.32 -16.60 -6.52
C PHE A 154 8.22 -15.53 -6.58
N PHE A 155 7.39 -15.53 -7.64
CA PHE A 155 6.22 -14.65 -7.74
C PHE A 155 5.21 -14.89 -6.63
N THR A 156 4.98 -16.14 -6.22
CA THR A 156 4.09 -16.46 -5.10
C THR A 156 4.65 -15.90 -3.80
N LEU A 157 5.93 -16.17 -3.50
CA LEU A 157 6.59 -15.66 -2.30
C LEU A 157 6.59 -14.13 -2.26
N ARG A 158 6.99 -13.49 -3.36
CA ARG A 158 7.02 -12.02 -3.50
C ARG A 158 5.64 -11.39 -3.34
N SER A 159 4.62 -11.95 -3.99
CA SER A 159 3.25 -11.43 -3.86
C SER A 159 2.79 -11.44 -2.41
N VAL A 160 3.09 -12.51 -1.66
CA VAL A 160 2.73 -12.58 -0.23
C VAL A 160 3.54 -11.57 0.59
N HIS A 161 4.86 -11.52 0.42
CA HIS A 161 5.74 -10.55 1.10
C HIS A 161 5.21 -9.11 0.94
N ASP A 162 4.92 -8.71 -0.30
CA ASP A 162 4.62 -7.30 -0.57
C ASP A 162 3.16 -6.89 -0.28
N ASN A 163 2.21 -7.84 -0.19
CA ASN A 163 0.77 -7.51 -0.13
C ASN A 163 0.06 -8.05 1.11
N CYS A 164 0.77 -8.80 1.96
CA CYS A 164 0.20 -9.36 3.17
C CYS A 164 0.79 -8.70 4.42
N PRO A 165 0.11 -8.79 5.57
CA PRO A 165 0.69 -8.37 6.83
C PRO A 165 1.99 -9.15 7.12
N HIS A 166 2.92 -8.51 7.86
CA HIS A 166 4.25 -9.06 8.18
C HIS A 166 4.24 -10.40 8.94
N ASP A 167 3.09 -10.83 9.49
CA ASP A 167 2.94 -12.15 10.14
C ASP A 167 2.53 -13.27 9.17
N ALA A 168 2.29 -12.96 7.89
CA ALA A 168 1.93 -13.93 6.86
C ALA A 168 3.12 -14.81 6.44
N LEU A 169 4.34 -14.28 6.51
CA LEU A 169 5.57 -15.02 6.27
C LEU A 169 6.34 -15.24 7.58
N SER A 170 7.12 -16.31 7.59
CA SER A 170 8.11 -16.49 8.64
C SER A 170 9.28 -15.53 8.38
N ARG A 171 9.94 -15.08 9.43
CA ARG A 171 11.16 -14.26 9.31
C ARG A 171 12.22 -14.85 8.38
N ALA A 172 12.36 -16.18 8.37
CA ALA A 172 13.27 -16.86 7.44
C ALA A 172 12.85 -16.73 5.97
N ALA A 173 11.55 -16.65 5.68
CA ALA A 173 11.03 -16.44 4.34
C ALA A 173 11.06 -14.97 3.92
N GLU A 174 10.83 -14.04 4.85
CA GLU A 174 11.01 -12.59 4.65
C GLU A 174 12.48 -12.29 4.29
N GLU A 175 13.40 -12.56 5.21
CA GLU A 175 14.83 -12.32 4.99
C GLU A 175 15.39 -13.17 3.84
N GLY A 176 14.94 -14.42 3.72
CA GLY A 176 15.41 -15.34 2.70
C GLY A 176 14.93 -15.00 1.28
N LEU A 177 13.93 -14.14 1.13
CA LEU A 177 13.50 -13.63 -0.17
C LEU A 177 14.60 -12.77 -0.81
N HIS A 178 15.38 -12.02 -0.02
CA HIS A 178 16.46 -11.17 -0.54
C HIS A 178 17.61 -11.98 -1.15
N ASP A 179 17.94 -13.13 -0.55
CA ASP A 179 18.88 -14.09 -1.14
C ASP A 179 18.42 -14.62 -2.52
N LEU A 180 17.11 -14.58 -2.79
CA LEU A 180 16.52 -14.99 -4.05
C LEU A 180 16.40 -13.85 -5.06
N GLU A 181 16.48 -12.58 -4.65
CA GLU A 181 16.36 -11.44 -5.55
C GLU A 181 17.46 -11.40 -6.60
N VAL A 182 18.71 -11.59 -6.18
CA VAL A 182 19.86 -11.62 -7.09
C VAL A 182 19.74 -12.72 -8.15
N PRO A 183 19.53 -14.01 -7.80
CA PRO A 183 19.38 -15.06 -8.80
C PRO A 183 18.07 -14.96 -9.61
N CYS A 184 17.02 -14.36 -9.04
CA CYS A 184 15.72 -14.15 -9.69
C CYS A 184 15.55 -12.73 -10.27
N ALA A 185 16.61 -11.94 -10.46
CA ALA A 185 16.51 -10.53 -10.86
C ALA A 185 15.78 -10.32 -12.21
N ASP A 186 15.85 -11.30 -13.11
CA ASP A 186 15.11 -11.28 -14.39
C ASP A 186 13.61 -11.64 -14.24
N GLN A 187 13.20 -12.16 -13.08
CA GLN A 187 11.83 -12.57 -12.78
C GLN A 187 11.08 -11.40 -12.14
N ILE A 188 10.50 -10.55 -12.98
CA ILE A 188 9.75 -9.36 -12.54
C ILE A 188 8.27 -9.53 -12.88
N CYS A 189 7.40 -9.13 -11.95
CA CYS A 189 5.96 -8.97 -12.18
C CYS A 189 5.47 -7.65 -11.55
N ASN A 190 4.33 -7.14 -12.03
CA ASN A 190 3.71 -5.91 -11.54
C ASN A 190 2.47 -6.20 -10.69
N GLN A 191 2.33 -5.51 -9.57
CA GLN A 191 1.15 -5.62 -8.69
C GLN A 191 -0.04 -4.76 -9.15
N ALA A 192 0.23 -3.69 -9.89
CA ALA A 192 -0.77 -2.78 -10.44
C ALA A 192 -0.68 -2.70 -11.95
N ALA A 193 -1.78 -2.33 -12.61
CA ALA A 193 -1.81 -2.10 -14.04
C ALA A 193 -1.40 -0.65 -14.36
N GLY A 194 -0.18 -0.45 -14.86
CA GLY A 194 0.28 0.85 -15.37
C GLY A 194 1.34 1.53 -14.50
N ALA A 195 1.91 2.62 -15.02
CA ALA A 195 2.89 3.43 -14.31
C ALA A 195 2.18 4.22 -13.20
N ASP A 196 2.43 3.85 -11.95
CA ASP A 196 1.76 4.40 -10.79
C ASP A 196 2.52 5.64 -10.25
N SER A 197 1.79 6.72 -9.93
CA SER A 197 2.34 8.00 -9.42
C SER A 197 2.53 8.00 -7.89
N GLN A 198 2.87 6.85 -7.31
CA GLN A 198 2.96 6.60 -5.86
C GLN A 198 3.98 7.45 -5.09
N LEU A 199 4.84 8.21 -5.79
CA LEU A 199 5.82 9.11 -5.17
C LEU A 199 5.31 10.54 -4.97
N VAL A 200 4.11 10.82 -5.46
CA VAL A 200 3.44 12.08 -5.22
C VAL A 200 2.48 11.85 -4.06
N CYS A 201 2.55 12.71 -3.03
CA CYS A 201 1.46 12.77 -2.07
C CYS A 201 0.29 13.43 -2.78
N ASP A 202 -0.45 12.60 -3.50
CA ASP A 202 -1.78 12.96 -3.92
C ASP A 202 -2.62 12.86 -2.64
N ALA A 203 -3.22 13.98 -2.21
CA ALA A 203 -4.08 14.08 -1.02
C ALA A 203 -5.33 13.17 -1.06
N HIS A 204 -5.37 12.25 -2.03
CA HIS A 204 -6.49 11.46 -2.46
C HIS A 204 -6.60 10.11 -1.73
N GLY A 205 -5.73 9.83 -0.74
CA GLY A 205 -5.76 8.58 0.03
C GLY A 205 -6.66 8.59 1.27
N HIS A 206 -6.99 9.75 1.83
CA HIS A 206 -7.86 9.85 3.02
C HIS A 206 -8.63 11.17 3.02
N GLY A 207 -9.87 11.17 2.51
CA GLY A 207 -10.86 12.23 2.81
C GLY A 207 -10.50 13.66 2.41
N ASP A 208 -9.48 13.88 1.56
CA ASP A 208 -9.12 15.17 0.96
C ASP A 208 -8.93 15.04 -0.57
N GLY A 209 -9.64 14.06 -1.14
CA GLY A 209 -9.85 13.95 -2.58
C GLY A 209 -10.77 15.07 -3.09
N PRO A 210 -10.78 15.35 -4.40
CA PRO A 210 -11.70 16.32 -4.99
C PRO A 210 -13.19 15.99 -4.78
N PHE A 211 -13.48 14.77 -4.33
CA PHE A 211 -14.78 14.27 -3.88
C PHE A 211 -14.62 13.55 -2.53
N GLU A 212 -15.64 13.63 -1.67
CA GLU A 212 -15.67 12.97 -0.35
C GLU A 212 -16.25 11.55 -0.40
N TRP A 213 -16.94 11.19 -1.49
CA TRP A 213 -17.58 9.89 -1.67
C TRP A 213 -17.64 9.49 -3.16
N ALA A 214 -17.56 8.19 -3.42
CA ALA A 214 -17.72 7.61 -4.74
C ALA A 214 -18.57 6.34 -4.67
N GLY A 215 -19.37 6.07 -5.70
CA GLY A 215 -20.13 4.82 -5.78
C GLY A 215 -20.55 4.45 -7.19
N VAL A 216 -20.69 3.15 -7.41
CA VAL A 216 -21.11 2.56 -8.68
C VAL A 216 -22.44 1.85 -8.50
N PHE A 217 -23.40 2.11 -9.38
CA PHE A 217 -24.75 1.56 -9.30
C PHE A 217 -25.08 0.76 -10.55
N ALA A 218 -25.71 -0.40 -10.37
CA ALA A 218 -26.47 -1.03 -11.44
C ALA A 218 -27.83 -0.31 -11.57
N VAL A 219 -28.23 0.01 -12.80
CA VAL A 219 -29.52 0.66 -13.07
C VAL A 219 -30.30 -0.16 -14.10
N ASP A 220 -31.57 -0.45 -13.81
CA ASP A 220 -32.44 -1.26 -14.67
C ASP A 220 -33.76 -0.57 -15.06
N ASP A 221 -33.99 0.64 -14.56
CA ASP A 221 -35.08 1.53 -14.93
C ASP A 221 -34.64 2.63 -15.92
N ALA A 222 -35.60 3.20 -16.66
CA ALA A 222 -35.38 4.31 -17.58
C ALA A 222 -35.24 5.66 -16.88
N SER A 223 -35.60 5.75 -15.59
CA SER A 223 -35.42 6.95 -14.80
C SER A 223 -35.14 6.62 -13.34
N HIS A 224 -34.20 7.36 -12.76
CA HIS A 224 -33.90 7.37 -11.34
C HIS A 224 -33.97 8.80 -10.81
N THR A 225 -33.88 8.96 -9.50
CA THR A 225 -33.87 10.26 -8.84
C THR A 225 -32.75 10.32 -7.82
N TRP A 226 -32.01 11.42 -7.83
CA TRP A 226 -31.15 11.81 -6.72
C TRP A 226 -31.92 12.73 -5.76
N SER A 227 -31.89 12.46 -4.47
CA SER A 227 -32.58 13.24 -3.45
C SER A 227 -31.62 13.83 -2.44
N MET A 228 -31.93 15.05 -2.00
CA MET A 228 -31.27 15.73 -0.91
C MET A 228 -32.35 16.27 0.03
N GLN A 229 -32.25 15.94 1.31
CA GLN A 229 -33.20 16.34 2.36
C GLN A 229 -32.50 17.15 3.44
N LYS A 230 -33.27 17.99 4.14
CA LYS A 230 -32.79 18.57 5.38
C LYS A 230 -32.75 17.51 6.47
N VAL A 231 -31.62 17.43 7.17
CA VAL A 231 -31.44 16.67 8.41
C VAL A 231 -31.49 17.67 9.57
N ASP A 232 -32.30 17.38 10.59
CA ASP A 232 -32.52 18.27 11.75
C ASP A 232 -32.90 19.73 11.40
N GLY A 233 -33.60 19.91 10.28
CA GLY A 233 -34.13 21.20 9.83
C GLY A 233 -33.15 22.06 9.03
N ALA A 234 -31.99 21.54 8.63
CA ALA A 234 -31.04 22.20 7.73
C ALA A 234 -30.50 21.23 6.66
N TYR A 235 -30.14 21.77 5.49
CA TYR A 235 -29.32 21.02 4.53
C TYR A 235 -27.87 21.05 5.00
N ALA A 236 -27.11 19.97 4.76
CA ALA A 236 -25.69 19.90 5.10
C ALA A 236 -24.88 21.00 4.40
N ASP A 237 -25.17 21.24 3.12
CA ASP A 237 -24.66 22.36 2.32
C ASP A 237 -25.78 22.96 1.42
N PRO A 238 -25.75 24.26 1.07
CA PRO A 238 -26.63 24.84 0.05
C PRO A 238 -26.55 24.16 -1.33
N SER A 239 -25.47 23.44 -1.64
CA SER A 239 -25.35 22.70 -2.90
C SER A 239 -24.40 21.50 -2.80
N MET A 240 -24.49 20.58 -3.76
CA MET A 240 -23.56 19.46 -3.87
C MET A 240 -23.17 19.23 -5.32
N ARG A 241 -21.87 19.16 -5.60
CA ARG A 241 -21.38 18.72 -6.92
C ARG A 241 -21.37 17.21 -7.01
N LEU A 242 -21.83 16.70 -8.15
CA LEU A 242 -21.81 15.29 -8.51
C LEU A 242 -21.27 15.12 -9.93
N VAL A 243 -20.42 14.13 -10.14
CA VAL A 243 -19.99 13.70 -11.47
C VAL A 243 -20.63 12.35 -11.78
N PHE A 244 -21.20 12.21 -12.98
CA PHE A 244 -21.82 10.96 -13.44
C PHE A 244 -21.15 10.45 -14.70
N PHE A 245 -20.77 9.17 -14.69
CA PHE A 245 -20.35 8.41 -15.86
C PHE A 245 -21.33 7.27 -16.15
N SER A 246 -21.49 6.91 -17.43
CA SER A 246 -22.14 5.64 -17.79
C SER A 246 -21.10 4.51 -17.80
N THR A 247 -21.46 3.35 -17.28
CA THR A 247 -20.65 2.12 -17.39
C THR A 247 -21.48 0.96 -17.94
N ALA A 248 -20.82 0.05 -18.66
CA ALA A 248 -21.40 -1.23 -19.09
C ALA A 248 -21.19 -2.33 -18.03
N THR A 249 -20.30 -2.11 -17.07
CA THR A 249 -19.89 -3.06 -16.03
C THR A 249 -19.92 -2.32 -14.68
N PRO A 250 -21.07 -2.27 -13.99
CA PRO A 250 -21.16 -1.60 -12.70
C PRO A 250 -20.53 -2.47 -11.60
N ASN A 251 -19.21 -2.34 -11.43
CA ASN A 251 -18.42 -3.01 -10.41
C ASN A 251 -17.33 -2.08 -9.87
N GLU A 252 -16.65 -2.51 -8.80
CA GLU A 252 -15.56 -1.79 -8.14
C GLU A 252 -14.43 -1.40 -9.11
N ASP A 253 -14.01 -2.30 -10.01
CA ASP A 253 -12.99 -1.96 -11.03
C ASP A 253 -13.38 -0.75 -11.89
N ALA A 254 -14.67 -0.61 -12.23
CA ALA A 254 -15.15 0.53 -13.00
C ALA A 254 -15.23 1.82 -12.18
N LEU A 255 -15.42 1.71 -10.85
CA LEU A 255 -15.34 2.83 -9.92
C LEU A 255 -13.90 3.38 -9.90
N HIS A 256 -12.92 2.52 -9.58
CA HIS A 256 -11.51 2.90 -9.47
C HIS A 256 -10.95 3.43 -10.80
N ALA A 257 -11.32 2.80 -11.92
CA ALA A 257 -10.84 3.23 -13.24
C ALA A 257 -11.29 4.65 -13.65
N LEU A 258 -12.28 5.24 -12.96
CA LEU A 258 -12.83 6.55 -13.29
C LEU A 258 -12.50 7.64 -12.27
N GLU A 259 -11.78 7.35 -11.19
CA GLU A 259 -11.47 8.32 -10.12
C GLU A 259 -10.71 9.55 -10.60
N GLU A 260 -9.65 9.37 -11.39
CA GLU A 260 -8.86 10.50 -11.94
C GLU A 260 -9.75 11.41 -12.79
N ALA A 261 -10.58 10.82 -13.66
CA ALA A 261 -11.51 11.57 -14.50
C ALA A 261 -12.63 12.23 -13.69
N GLY A 262 -13.12 11.55 -12.65
CA GLY A 262 -14.13 12.06 -11.71
C GLY A 262 -13.61 13.27 -10.95
N GLY A 263 -12.39 13.17 -10.41
CA GLY A 263 -11.71 14.26 -9.73
C GLY A 263 -11.49 15.48 -10.62
N ALA A 264 -10.97 15.27 -11.83
CA ALA A 264 -10.77 16.37 -12.77
C ALA A 264 -12.09 17.07 -13.17
N LEU A 265 -13.19 16.32 -13.28
CA LEU A 265 -14.49 16.89 -13.64
C LEU A 265 -15.14 17.64 -12.47
N ILE A 266 -15.03 17.15 -11.23
CA ILE A 266 -15.72 17.73 -10.07
C ILE A 266 -15.09 19.06 -9.63
N GLU A 267 -13.77 19.20 -9.78
CA GLU A 267 -13.05 20.46 -9.56
C GLU A 267 -13.28 21.49 -10.68
N GLY A 268 -13.65 21.00 -11.87
CA GLY A 268 -13.91 21.80 -13.05
C GLY A 268 -15.24 22.57 -13.03
N ASP A 269 -15.71 22.90 -14.24
CA ASP A 269 -16.99 23.56 -14.44
C ASP A 269 -18.14 22.54 -14.36
N CYS A 270 -19.08 22.76 -13.44
CA CYS A 270 -20.26 21.93 -13.25
C CYS A 270 -21.53 22.62 -13.75
N ALA A 271 -22.39 21.88 -14.43
CA ALA A 271 -23.69 22.40 -14.87
C ALA A 271 -24.62 22.56 -13.67
N VAL A 272 -25.10 23.79 -13.43
CA VAL A 272 -26.04 24.05 -12.33
C VAL A 272 -27.40 23.41 -12.61
N VAL A 273 -27.88 22.61 -11.66
CA VAL A 273 -29.22 22.00 -11.68
C VAL A 273 -29.96 22.44 -10.42
N ALA A 274 -31.06 23.17 -10.61
CA ALA A 274 -31.93 23.57 -9.50
C ALA A 274 -32.87 22.42 -9.11
N ASP A 275 -33.39 22.46 -7.89
CA ASP A 275 -34.45 21.56 -7.42
C ASP A 275 -35.59 21.36 -8.43
N GLY A 276 -35.97 20.09 -8.65
CA GLY A 276 -36.91 19.64 -9.66
C GLY A 276 -36.32 19.53 -11.08
N GLY A 277 -35.02 19.79 -11.23
CA GLY A 277 -34.30 19.70 -12.50
C GLY A 277 -33.98 18.27 -12.93
N THR A 278 -33.22 18.15 -14.03
CA THR A 278 -32.81 16.86 -14.61
C THR A 278 -31.30 16.83 -14.85
N ILE A 279 -30.67 15.75 -14.40
CA ILE A 279 -29.26 15.41 -14.61
C ILE A 279 -29.14 14.63 -15.93
N GLY A 280 -28.21 15.05 -16.77
CA GLY A 280 -27.90 14.40 -18.03
C GLY A 280 -27.56 15.36 -19.18
N PRO A 281 -27.09 14.84 -20.32
CA PRO A 281 -26.91 13.41 -20.62
C PRO A 281 -25.74 12.77 -19.86
N ILE A 282 -25.89 11.51 -19.48
CA ILE A 282 -24.81 10.70 -18.87
C ILE A 282 -24.12 9.89 -19.97
N THR A 283 -22.80 10.00 -20.05
CA THR A 283 -21.97 9.32 -21.06
C THR A 283 -20.73 8.70 -20.43
N ALA A 284 -19.99 7.90 -21.18
CA ALA A 284 -18.76 7.27 -20.71
C ALA A 284 -17.60 8.27 -20.49
N THR A 285 -17.73 9.52 -20.96
CA THR A 285 -16.74 10.58 -20.71
C THR A 285 -17.03 11.40 -19.47
N GLY A 286 -18.17 11.17 -18.82
CA GLY A 286 -18.55 11.88 -17.61
C GLY A 286 -19.11 13.29 -17.84
N ALA A 287 -19.84 13.78 -16.85
CA ALA A 287 -20.24 15.19 -16.74
C ALA A 287 -20.44 15.58 -15.27
N CYS A 288 -20.05 16.81 -14.89
CA CYS A 288 -20.29 17.37 -13.56
C CYS A 288 -21.57 18.19 -13.50
N PHE A 289 -22.32 18.06 -12.40
CA PHE A 289 -23.53 18.79 -12.09
C PHE A 289 -23.45 19.37 -10.69
N ASP A 290 -23.81 20.64 -10.55
CA ASP A 290 -23.89 21.33 -9.26
C ASP A 290 -25.37 21.43 -8.85
N LEU A 291 -25.77 20.60 -7.89
CA LEU A 291 -27.14 20.44 -7.44
C LEU A 291 -27.47 21.48 -6.36
N GLN A 292 -28.36 22.42 -6.69
CA GLN A 292 -28.72 23.55 -5.83
C GLN A 292 -30.03 23.28 -5.10
N VAL A 293 -29.98 23.25 -3.77
CA VAL A 293 -31.15 22.92 -2.93
C VAL A 293 -32.28 23.95 -3.09
N GLY A 294 -33.51 23.45 -3.02
CA GLY A 294 -34.72 24.25 -3.07
C GLY A 294 -35.04 24.94 -1.74
N ALA A 295 -36.15 25.70 -1.73
CA ALA A 295 -36.65 26.33 -0.51
C ALA A 295 -37.40 25.35 0.43
N GLY A 296 -37.75 24.17 -0.08
CA GLY A 296 -38.43 23.11 0.66
C GLY A 296 -37.53 22.37 1.65
N ASP A 297 -38.06 21.31 2.24
CA ASP A 297 -37.31 20.39 3.12
C ASP A 297 -36.72 19.20 2.36
N ASP A 298 -37.19 18.99 1.13
CA ASP A 298 -36.73 17.95 0.21
C ASP A 298 -36.44 18.62 -1.14
N SER A 299 -35.31 18.25 -1.75
CA SER A 299 -34.93 18.60 -3.11
C SER A 299 -34.72 17.32 -3.91
N SER A 300 -35.11 17.33 -5.18
CA SER A 300 -35.05 16.15 -6.03
C SER A 300 -34.59 16.48 -7.45
N TYR A 301 -33.79 15.58 -8.02
CA TYR A 301 -33.18 15.76 -9.33
C TYR A 301 -33.38 14.48 -10.14
N GLY A 302 -34.16 14.58 -11.21
CA GLY A 302 -34.43 13.43 -12.08
C GLY A 302 -33.19 13.05 -12.88
N ILE A 303 -32.97 11.76 -13.11
CA ILE A 303 -31.87 11.23 -13.91
C ILE A 303 -32.48 10.38 -15.03
N ASP A 304 -32.11 10.68 -16.27
CA ASP A 304 -32.45 9.83 -17.43
C ASP A 304 -31.42 8.70 -17.55
N THR A 305 -31.82 7.49 -17.15
CA THR A 305 -31.00 6.28 -17.20
C THR A 305 -31.40 5.36 -18.35
N SER A 306 -32.19 5.85 -19.30
CA SER A 306 -32.70 5.07 -20.42
C SER A 306 -31.58 4.36 -21.19
N GLY A 307 -31.54 3.04 -21.10
CA GLY A 307 -30.60 2.19 -21.84
C GLY A 307 -29.18 2.14 -21.26
N LEU A 308 -28.97 2.65 -20.05
CA LEU A 308 -27.73 2.46 -19.30
C LEU A 308 -27.76 1.12 -18.55
N ALA A 309 -26.60 0.47 -18.41
CA ALA A 309 -26.45 -0.72 -17.56
C ALA A 309 -26.02 -0.36 -16.13
N GLY A 310 -25.25 0.72 -16.00
CA GLY A 310 -24.78 1.23 -14.73
C GLY A 310 -24.31 2.67 -14.83
N ILE A 311 -24.19 3.30 -13.66
CA ILE A 311 -23.62 4.64 -13.50
C ILE A 311 -22.53 4.62 -12.43
N VAL A 312 -21.50 5.43 -12.61
CA VAL A 312 -20.48 5.71 -11.58
C VAL A 312 -20.63 7.17 -11.17
N VAL A 313 -20.63 7.42 -9.86
CA VAL A 313 -20.92 8.72 -9.26
C VAL A 313 -19.79 9.11 -8.32
N PHE A 314 -19.30 10.34 -8.46
CA PHE A 314 -18.37 10.97 -7.52
C PHE A 314 -19.04 12.21 -6.91
N ALA A 315 -18.99 12.36 -5.59
CA ALA A 315 -19.74 13.36 -4.85
C ALA A 315 -18.85 14.25 -3.99
N GLN A 316 -19.07 15.56 -4.06
CA GLN A 316 -18.36 16.53 -3.24
C GLN A 316 -18.57 16.29 -1.73
N HIS A 317 -19.75 15.80 -1.36
CA HIS A 317 -20.11 15.46 0.01
C HIS A 317 -20.60 14.03 0.11
N VAL A 318 -20.56 13.45 1.32
CA VAL A 318 -21.11 12.11 1.54
C VAL A 318 -22.65 12.17 1.42
N PRO A 319 -23.28 11.41 0.51
CA PRO A 319 -24.71 11.56 0.21
C PRO A 319 -25.65 11.40 1.42
N ILE A 320 -25.28 10.55 2.39
CA ILE A 320 -26.07 10.30 3.61
C ILE A 320 -26.21 11.53 4.52
N GLU A 321 -25.36 12.55 4.37
CA GLU A 321 -25.51 13.82 5.10
C GLU A 321 -26.78 14.58 4.69
N PHE A 322 -27.34 14.24 3.53
CA PHE A 322 -28.58 14.78 3.00
C PHE A 322 -29.75 13.78 3.13
N GLU A 323 -29.62 12.73 3.95
CA GLU A 323 -30.62 11.68 4.10
C GLU A 323 -31.35 11.78 5.45
N ARG A 324 -32.63 12.18 5.43
CA ARG A 324 -33.47 12.22 6.63
C ARG A 324 -34.32 10.95 6.77
N ASP A 325 -35.03 10.60 5.71
CA ASP A 325 -35.98 9.48 5.67
C ASP A 325 -36.15 8.84 4.28
N ARG A 326 -35.50 9.38 3.26
CA ARG A 326 -35.49 8.88 1.89
C ARG A 326 -34.04 8.66 1.47
N HIS A 327 -33.73 7.47 0.99
CA HIS A 327 -32.43 7.18 0.40
C HIS A 327 -32.10 8.16 -0.72
N TYR A 328 -30.84 8.59 -0.78
CA TYR A 328 -30.38 9.60 -1.73
C TYR A 328 -30.52 9.17 -3.20
N PHE A 329 -30.65 7.86 -3.50
CA PHE A 329 -30.82 7.36 -4.86
C PHE A 329 -31.95 6.32 -4.98
N TYR A 330 -32.92 6.54 -5.86
CA TYR A 330 -34.06 5.61 -6.03
C TYR A 330 -34.65 5.59 -7.45
N ASP A 331 -35.36 4.52 -7.79
CA ASP A 331 -35.96 4.29 -9.13
C ASP A 331 -37.34 4.96 -9.32
N SER A 332 -37.96 4.80 -10.50
CA SER A 332 -39.29 5.39 -10.77
C SER A 332 -40.44 4.75 -9.96
N SER A 333 -40.20 3.59 -9.34
CA SER A 333 -41.10 2.92 -8.41
C SER A 333 -40.85 3.31 -6.95
N SER A 334 -39.94 4.26 -6.70
CA SER A 334 -39.51 4.70 -5.37
C SER A 334 -38.84 3.62 -4.54
N VAL A 335 -38.22 2.63 -5.20
CA VAL A 335 -37.35 1.63 -4.59
C VAL A 335 -35.95 2.24 -4.49
N ASP A 336 -35.39 2.17 -3.29
CA ASP A 336 -34.05 2.68 -2.99
C ASP A 336 -33.00 1.78 -3.65
N ILE A 337 -31.97 2.38 -4.26
CA ILE A 337 -30.93 1.69 -5.02
C ILE A 337 -29.58 1.94 -4.35
N GLU A 338 -29.05 0.90 -3.72
CA GLU A 338 -27.73 0.92 -3.06
C GLU A 338 -26.58 0.78 -4.08
N PRO A 339 -25.39 1.31 -3.78
CA PRO A 339 -24.22 1.10 -4.61
C PRO A 339 -23.81 -0.39 -4.62
N VAL A 340 -23.30 -0.85 -5.77
CA VAL A 340 -22.66 -2.17 -5.92
C VAL A 340 -21.29 -2.18 -5.24
N ALA A 341 -20.58 -1.06 -5.29
CA ALA A 341 -19.36 -0.77 -4.54
C ALA A 341 -19.31 0.74 -4.26
N GLU A 342 -18.72 1.12 -3.14
CA GLU A 342 -18.57 2.52 -2.72
C GLU A 342 -17.25 2.75 -1.99
N GLU A 343 -16.79 3.99 -2.03
CA GLU A 343 -15.62 4.48 -1.30
C GLU A 343 -15.91 5.84 -0.67
N GLY A 344 -15.27 6.12 0.47
CA GLY A 344 -15.64 7.26 1.31
C GLY A 344 -16.93 6.99 2.10
N GLY A 345 -17.38 7.97 2.89
CA GLY A 345 -18.57 7.83 3.74
C GLY A 345 -18.30 7.10 5.06
N GLY A 346 -17.90 7.86 6.07
CA GLY A 346 -17.86 7.39 7.46
C GLY A 346 -19.26 7.20 8.05
N GLY A 347 -20.00 6.20 7.58
CA GLY A 347 -21.33 5.84 8.06
C GLY A 347 -21.54 4.33 8.01
N HIS A 348 -21.66 3.69 9.16
CA HIS A 348 -21.79 2.24 9.32
C HIS A 348 -22.94 1.64 8.48
N GLY A 349 -22.60 0.77 7.53
CA GLY A 349 -23.56 0.05 6.69
C GLY A 349 -23.09 -1.36 6.27
N HIS A 350 -22.46 -2.13 7.16
CA HIS A 350 -22.20 -3.56 6.88
C HIS A 350 -23.52 -4.35 6.92
N GLY A 351 -24.11 -4.56 5.74
CA GLY A 351 -25.32 -5.35 5.52
C GLY A 351 -25.11 -6.50 4.54
N HIS A 352 -24.10 -7.34 4.73
CA HIS A 352 -24.07 -8.66 4.10
C HIS A 352 -24.29 -9.76 5.16
N GLY A 353 -25.45 -10.41 5.03
CA GLY A 353 -26.03 -11.28 6.03
C GLY A 353 -25.23 -12.56 6.29
N HIS A 354 -25.20 -12.93 7.57
CA HIS A 354 -24.95 -14.29 7.99
C HIS A 354 -26.26 -14.88 8.51
N ASP A 355 -26.82 -15.82 7.74
CA ASP A 355 -27.84 -16.75 8.22
C ASP A 355 -27.18 -17.76 9.19
N ASP A 356 -27.67 -17.70 10.43
CA ASP A 356 -27.97 -18.78 11.36
C ASP A 356 -26.95 -19.91 11.57
N HIS A 357 -26.22 -19.83 12.69
CA HIS A 357 -26.12 -20.99 13.59
C HIS A 357 -26.12 -20.56 15.07
N GLU A 358 -27.14 -21.06 15.77
CA GLU A 358 -27.48 -20.88 17.19
C GLU A 358 -26.43 -21.45 18.18
N GLU A 359 -26.07 -20.61 19.17
CA GLU A 359 -25.85 -20.90 20.61
C GLU A 359 -24.58 -21.66 21.09
N PRO A 360 -24.15 -21.53 22.38
CA PRO A 360 -24.45 -20.52 23.41
C PRO A 360 -23.24 -19.97 24.23
N ASP A 361 -23.52 -18.86 24.91
CA ASP A 361 -23.04 -18.35 26.20
C ASP A 361 -21.96 -19.11 26.99
N ASP A 362 -20.86 -18.41 27.30
CA ASP A 362 -20.07 -18.46 28.55
C ASP A 362 -18.85 -17.50 28.36
N HIS A 363 -18.50 -16.51 29.19
CA HIS A 363 -18.45 -16.49 30.64
C HIS A 363 -18.45 -15.08 31.24
N ASP A 364 -19.18 -15.03 32.34
CA ASP A 364 -18.96 -14.38 33.64
C ASP A 364 -17.73 -13.48 33.88
N SER A 365 -18.02 -12.43 34.62
CA SER A 365 -17.10 -11.41 35.14
C SER A 365 -16.22 -11.96 36.25
N HIS A 366 -14.90 -11.78 36.20
CA HIS A 366 -14.07 -11.76 37.40
C HIS A 366 -12.86 -10.82 37.28
N ASP A 367 -13.02 -9.60 37.79
CA ASP A 367 -11.97 -8.93 38.57
C ASP A 367 -11.48 -9.89 39.66
N LYS A 368 -10.16 -10.13 39.73
CA LYS A 368 -9.34 -10.10 40.96
C LYS A 368 -7.85 -10.00 40.64
N GLU A 369 -7.23 -8.98 41.22
CA GLU A 369 -5.80 -8.92 41.54
C GLU A 369 -5.39 -10.13 42.40
N ASP A 370 -4.20 -10.66 42.19
CA ASP A 370 -3.18 -10.84 43.24
C ASP A 370 -1.91 -11.51 42.69
N ASP A 371 -0.79 -10.96 43.14
CA ASP A 371 0.61 -11.31 42.96
C ASP A 371 0.97 -12.80 42.95
N HIS A 372 1.91 -13.20 42.09
CA HIS A 372 2.93 -14.19 42.46
C HIS A 372 4.28 -13.94 41.76
N ASP A 373 5.22 -13.47 42.57
CA ASP A 373 6.67 -13.64 42.47
C ASP A 373 7.07 -15.07 42.06
N HIS A 374 7.93 -15.20 41.05
CA HIS A 374 8.92 -16.29 40.99
C HIS A 374 10.21 -15.84 40.30
N ASP A 375 11.21 -15.63 41.16
CA ASP A 375 12.63 -15.51 40.86
C ASP A 375 13.26 -16.83 40.38
N SER A 376 14.27 -16.69 39.52
CA SER A 376 15.38 -17.60 39.20
C SER A 376 15.15 -18.85 38.35
N HIS A 377 15.73 -18.90 37.14
CA HIS A 377 17.11 -19.39 36.93
C HIS A 377 17.57 -19.40 35.45
N ASP A 378 18.86 -19.03 35.27
CA ASP A 378 19.87 -19.47 34.29
C ASP A 378 19.58 -19.23 32.79
N GLY A 379 20.27 -18.39 32.03
CA GLY A 379 21.69 -17.99 32.07
C GLY A 379 22.49 -18.80 31.04
N HIS A 380 22.71 -18.26 29.83
CA HIS A 380 23.81 -18.66 28.94
C HIS A 380 24.19 -17.52 27.98
N ASP A 381 25.21 -16.77 28.37
CA ASP A 381 26.05 -15.95 27.49
C ASP A 381 27.00 -16.87 26.70
N HIS A 382 27.21 -16.56 25.41
CA HIS A 382 28.44 -16.92 24.72
C HIS A 382 29.00 -15.70 24.02
N ASP A 383 30.03 -15.14 24.64
CA ASP A 383 30.87 -14.11 24.07
C ASP A 383 32.11 -14.75 23.40
N SER A 384 32.48 -14.07 22.31
CA SER A 384 33.68 -14.09 21.46
C SER A 384 34.97 -14.76 21.96
N HIS A 385 35.79 -15.29 21.03
CA HIS A 385 37.26 -15.10 21.05
C HIS A 385 37.94 -15.46 19.71
N ASP A 386 38.71 -14.49 19.23
CA ASP A 386 39.69 -14.51 18.14
C ASP A 386 41.07 -15.08 18.57
N GLU A 387 41.78 -15.63 17.56
CA GLU A 387 43.23 -15.70 17.27
C GLU A 387 44.26 -16.20 18.31
N GLU A 388 45.07 -17.21 17.93
CA GLU A 388 46.50 -17.09 17.53
C GLU A 388 47.30 -18.42 17.73
N GLU A 389 48.27 -18.66 16.85
CA GLU A 389 49.18 -19.81 16.72
C GLU A 389 50.02 -20.18 17.96
N VAL A 390 50.52 -21.44 18.02
CA VAL A 390 51.96 -21.81 18.18
C VAL A 390 52.13 -23.35 18.21
N ASP A 391 52.85 -23.89 17.21
CA ASP A 391 53.48 -25.25 17.10
C ASP A 391 54.75 -25.32 18.03
N PRO A 392 55.50 -26.42 18.31
CA PRO A 392 55.56 -27.72 17.62
C PRO A 392 55.84 -29.00 18.48
N LYS A 393 55.68 -30.18 17.84
CA LYS A 393 56.69 -31.29 17.76
C LYS A 393 56.08 -32.66 17.38
N GLY A 394 56.49 -33.17 16.21
CA GLY A 394 57.30 -34.41 16.16
C GLY A 394 56.74 -35.70 15.51
N ALA A 395 57.39 -36.08 14.38
CA ALA A 395 57.60 -37.43 13.82
C ALA A 395 56.42 -38.14 13.09
N THR A 396 56.54 -38.79 11.92
CA THR A 396 57.65 -39.18 11.02
C THR A 396 57.09 -39.77 9.71
N SER A 397 57.84 -39.62 8.59
CA SER A 397 57.93 -40.50 7.39
C SER A 397 56.73 -40.53 6.42
N SER A 398 56.85 -40.55 5.08
CA SER A 398 57.94 -40.90 4.17
C SER A 398 57.71 -40.30 2.77
N ALA A 399 58.79 -40.24 1.98
CA ALA A 399 58.97 -39.45 0.76
C ALA A 399 58.39 -40.06 -0.54
N ALA A 400 58.06 -39.20 -1.51
CA ALA A 400 58.43 -39.37 -2.92
C ALA A 400 58.50 -38.01 -3.64
N ILE A 401 59.72 -37.65 -4.05
CA ILE A 401 60.11 -36.53 -4.89
C ILE A 401 60.14 -37.02 -6.35
N VAL A 402 59.88 -36.15 -7.34
CA VAL A 402 60.72 -35.90 -8.54
C VAL A 402 59.99 -34.96 -9.53
N THR A 403 60.34 -33.67 -9.39
CA THR A 403 60.77 -32.68 -10.39
C THR A 403 60.10 -32.52 -11.77
N ALA A 404 59.52 -31.32 -11.96
CA ALA A 404 59.86 -30.26 -12.93
C ALA A 404 60.46 -30.58 -14.32
N SER A 405 59.93 -29.94 -15.38
CA SER A 405 60.63 -28.82 -16.05
C SER A 405 59.78 -28.18 -17.17
N ALA A 406 59.96 -26.88 -17.33
CA ALA A 406 59.36 -26.00 -18.34
C ALA A 406 59.89 -26.22 -19.77
N ALA A 407 59.12 -25.80 -20.78
CA ALA A 407 59.63 -25.17 -21.99
C ALA A 407 58.51 -24.46 -22.78
N ALA A 408 58.72 -23.16 -23.05
CA ALA A 408 58.03 -22.38 -24.05
C ALA A 408 58.65 -22.64 -25.44
N ALA A 409 57.85 -22.65 -26.51
CA ALA A 409 58.32 -22.37 -27.86
C ALA A 409 57.19 -21.87 -28.78
N VAL A 410 57.40 -20.65 -29.24
CA VAL A 410 56.78 -19.94 -30.37
C VAL A 410 57.08 -20.67 -31.69
N LEU A 411 56.14 -20.71 -32.66
CA LEU A 411 56.40 -20.49 -34.10
C LEU A 411 55.13 -20.56 -34.98
N LEU A 412 54.75 -19.37 -35.49
CA LEU A 412 54.38 -19.01 -36.88
C LEU A 412 53.88 -20.07 -37.87
N GLY A 413 52.85 -19.71 -38.66
CA GLY A 413 52.67 -20.26 -40.00
C GLY A 413 51.34 -19.97 -40.69
N SER A 414 51.24 -18.82 -41.39
CA SER A 414 50.20 -18.54 -42.39
C SER A 414 50.45 -19.30 -43.70
N THR A 415 49.42 -19.90 -44.31
CA THR A 415 49.21 -20.07 -45.78
C THR A 415 47.78 -20.58 -45.97
N LEU A 416 46.80 -19.80 -46.43
CA LEU A 416 46.49 -19.38 -47.82
C LEU A 416 46.40 -20.53 -48.85
N MET A 417 45.17 -20.66 -49.38
CA MET A 417 44.76 -20.98 -50.77
C MET A 417 44.36 -22.42 -51.21
N MET A 418 43.23 -22.41 -51.95
CA MET A 418 42.63 -23.40 -52.88
C MET A 418 41.74 -24.44 -52.19
N VAL A 419 40.43 -24.54 -52.47
CA VAL A 419 39.68 -24.43 -53.75
C VAL A 419 38.32 -23.79 -53.52
#